data_AF-A0A7X2KY09-F1
#
_entry.id   AF-A0A7X2KY09-F1
#
_cell.length_a   1.000
_cell.length_b   1.000
_cell.length_c   1.000
_cell.angle_alpha   90.00
_cell.angle_beta   90.00
_cell.angle_gamma   90.00
#
_symmetry.space_group_name_H-M   'P 1'
#
loop_
_entity.id
_entity.type
_entity.pdbx_description
1 polymer ?
#
loop_
_entity_poly.entity_id
_entity_poly.type
_entity_poly.pdbx_seq_one_letter_code
_entity_poly.pdbx_strand_id
1 'polypeptide(L)'
;MWKTLSPVWQTLISTLLLVAAVLALYFCGYQAAAKQAETDKAEIIATYQASALAAEQLYTEKLKAAADEKQKWIDFAQAQSRDLAAAYQQIDRQAAQLEKQIDETVQKDGSRFNGIGADSVQLYNRAIGHD
;
A
#
# COMPACT_ATOMS: atom_id res chain seq x y z
N MET A 1 -63.86 52.30 2.77
CA MET A 1 -64.90 52.22 1.71
C MET A 1 -65.45 50.80 1.55
N TRP A 2 -65.76 50.08 2.64
CA TRP A 2 -66.25 48.68 2.57
C TRP A 2 -67.74 48.54 2.94
N LYS A 3 -68.34 49.52 3.59
CA LYS A 3 -69.71 49.43 4.13
C LYS A 3 -70.85 49.62 3.11
N THR A 4 -70.55 49.88 1.84
CA THR A 4 -71.55 50.13 0.78
C THR A 4 -71.77 48.94 -0.17
N LEU A 5 -71.02 47.85 0.00
CA LEU A 5 -71.19 46.62 -0.79
C LEU A 5 -72.22 45.70 -0.12
N SER A 6 -73.05 45.01 -0.91
CA SER A 6 -74.00 44.06 -0.34
C SER A 6 -73.26 42.92 0.38
N PRO A 7 -73.83 42.36 1.46
CA PRO A 7 -73.14 41.38 2.31
C PRO A 7 -72.66 40.14 1.55
N VAL A 8 -73.34 39.78 0.46
CA VAL A 8 -72.97 38.66 -0.43
C VAL A 8 -71.67 38.94 -1.19
N TRP A 9 -71.45 40.17 -1.66
CA TRP A 9 -70.20 40.52 -2.35
C TRP A 9 -69.02 40.60 -1.38
N GLN A 10 -69.23 41.03 -0.13
CA GLN A 10 -68.20 41.01 0.90
C GLN A 10 -67.73 39.59 1.24
N THR A 11 -68.63 38.64 1.40
CA THR A 11 -68.27 37.24 1.70
C THR A 11 -67.55 36.57 0.53
N LEU A 12 -67.98 36.82 -0.71
CA LEU A 12 -67.30 36.33 -1.91
C LEU A 12 -65.88 36.90 -2.05
N ILE A 13 -65.69 38.19 -1.82
CA ILE A 13 -64.34 38.80 -1.88
C ILE A 13 -63.45 38.24 -0.76
N SER A 14 -64.00 38.08 0.45
CA SER A 14 -63.25 37.58 1.60
C SER A 14 -62.81 36.12 1.41
N THR A 15 -63.70 35.27 0.88
CA THR A 15 -63.37 33.87 0.56
C THR A 15 -62.33 33.77 -0.55
N LEU A 16 -62.43 34.61 -1.58
CA LEU A 16 -61.46 34.63 -2.68
C LEU A 16 -60.07 35.10 -2.20
N LEU A 17 -60.01 36.09 -1.31
CA LEU A 17 -58.76 36.50 -0.66
C LEU A 17 -58.16 35.40 0.21
N LEU A 18 -58.99 34.64 0.93
CA LEU A 18 -58.54 33.54 1.78
C LEU A 18 -57.92 32.42 0.93
N VAL A 19 -58.57 32.06 -0.18
CA VAL A 19 -58.05 31.07 -1.14
C VAL A 19 -56.72 31.55 -1.75
N ALA A 20 -56.65 32.82 -2.16
CA ALA A 20 -55.42 33.40 -2.70
C ALA A 20 -54.26 33.39 -1.67
N ALA A 21 -54.54 33.69 -0.41
CA ALA A 21 -53.55 33.66 0.66
C ALA A 21 -53.02 32.25 0.92
N VAL A 22 -53.90 31.23 0.94
CA VAL A 22 -53.51 29.82 1.11
C VAL A 22 -52.64 29.34 -0.05
N LEU A 23 -53.00 29.69 -1.29
CA LEU A 23 -52.20 29.35 -2.47
C LEU A 23 -50.84 30.04 -2.45
N ALA A 24 -50.77 31.31 -2.08
CA ALA A 24 -49.51 32.04 -1.99
C ALA A 24 -48.58 31.44 -0.92
N LEU A 25 -49.12 31.07 0.25
CA LEU A 25 -48.37 30.40 1.31
C LEU A 25 -47.86 29.03 0.85
N TYR A 26 -48.70 28.26 0.15
CA TYR A 26 -48.31 26.95 -0.38
C TYR A 26 -47.19 27.06 -1.42
N PHE A 27 -47.33 27.93 -2.42
CA PHE A 27 -46.30 28.09 -3.46
C PHE A 27 -44.99 28.67 -2.91
N CYS A 28 -45.06 29.68 -2.04
CA CYS A 28 -43.88 30.30 -1.47
C CYS A 28 -43.15 29.33 -0.52
N GLY A 29 -43.89 28.64 0.35
CA GLY A 29 -43.34 27.63 1.24
C GLY A 29 -42.77 26.43 0.50
N TYR A 30 -43.46 25.93 -0.53
CA TYR A 30 -42.99 24.80 -1.33
C TYR A 30 -41.72 25.12 -2.10
N GLN A 31 -41.63 26.29 -2.74
CA GLN A 31 -40.41 26.68 -3.46
C GLN A 31 -39.22 26.88 -2.52
N ALA A 32 -39.43 27.46 -1.34
CA ALA A 32 -38.39 27.61 -0.34
C ALA A 32 -37.90 26.23 0.16
N ALA A 33 -38.83 25.33 0.50
CA ALA A 33 -38.52 23.98 0.95
C ALA A 33 -37.83 23.15 -0.14
N ALA A 34 -38.26 23.28 -1.40
CA ALA A 34 -37.65 22.57 -2.53
C ALA A 34 -36.19 23.02 -2.74
N LYS A 35 -35.93 24.33 -2.71
CA LYS A 35 -34.55 24.87 -2.81
C LYS A 35 -33.68 24.39 -1.66
N GLN A 36 -34.19 24.42 -0.43
CA GLN A 36 -33.43 23.96 0.73
C GLN A 36 -33.15 22.45 0.67
N ALA A 37 -34.10 21.64 0.22
CA ALA A 37 -33.88 20.21 0.03
C ALA A 37 -32.85 19.91 -1.06
N GLU A 38 -32.77 20.72 -2.12
CA GLU A 38 -31.71 20.59 -3.13
C GLU A 38 -30.33 20.96 -2.60
N THR A 39 -30.22 22.03 -1.80
CA THR A 39 -28.94 22.42 -1.18
C THR A 39 -28.46 21.37 -0.19
N ASP A 40 -29.35 20.87 0.68
CA ASP A 40 -29.00 19.86 1.69
C ASP A 40 -28.54 18.55 1.02
N LYS A 41 -29.22 18.15 -0.07
CA LYS A 41 -28.79 16.99 -0.88
C LYS A 41 -27.42 17.24 -1.51
N ALA A 42 -27.19 18.41 -2.09
CA ALA A 42 -25.92 18.74 -2.72
C ALA A 42 -24.76 18.71 -1.70
N GLU A 43 -24.98 19.22 -0.49
CA GLU A 43 -24.00 19.19 0.59
C GLU A 43 -23.68 17.77 1.05
N ILE A 44 -24.71 16.93 1.23
CA ILE A 44 -24.52 15.52 1.60
C ILE A 44 -23.73 14.78 0.52
N ILE A 45 -24.07 14.99 -0.76
CA ILE A 45 -23.37 14.36 -1.88
C ILE A 45 -21.92 14.84 -1.94
N ALA A 46 -21.67 16.14 -1.79
CA ALA A 46 -20.32 16.69 -1.79
C ALA A 46 -19.47 16.12 -0.64
N THR A 47 -20.07 16.02 0.56
CA THR A 47 -19.41 15.43 1.72
C THR A 47 -19.09 13.95 1.50
N TYR A 48 -20.03 13.19 0.95
CA TYR A 48 -19.82 11.78 0.63
C TYR A 48 -18.71 11.61 -0.41
N GLN A 49 -18.72 12.39 -1.49
CA GLN A 49 -17.69 12.35 -2.52
C GLN A 49 -16.30 12.70 -1.96
N ALA A 50 -16.20 13.73 -1.12
CA ALA A 50 -14.94 14.09 -0.46
C ALA A 50 -14.43 12.96 0.44
N SER A 51 -15.32 12.33 1.22
CA SER A 51 -14.97 11.21 2.08
C SER A 51 -14.54 9.96 1.29
N ALA A 52 -15.20 9.69 0.16
CA ALA A 52 -14.87 8.58 -0.72
C ALA A 52 -13.49 8.78 -1.37
N LEU A 53 -13.22 9.99 -1.88
CA LEU A 53 -11.91 10.34 -2.44
C LEU A 53 -10.80 10.21 -1.39
N ALA A 54 -11.02 10.72 -0.18
CA ALA A 54 -10.05 10.61 0.91
C ALA A 54 -9.78 9.15 1.29
N ALA A 55 -10.82 8.32 1.33
CA ALA A 55 -10.67 6.88 1.57
C ALA A 55 -9.85 6.21 0.46
N GLU A 56 -10.17 6.46 -0.81
CA GLU A 56 -9.44 5.93 -1.96
C GLU A 56 -7.96 6.33 -1.95
N GLN A 57 -7.66 7.59 -1.62
CA GLN A 57 -6.29 8.08 -1.49
C GLN A 57 -5.54 7.35 -0.38
N LEU A 58 -6.14 7.21 0.81
CA LEU A 58 -5.54 6.47 1.92
C LEU A 58 -5.30 4.99 1.58
N TYR A 59 -6.24 4.34 0.90
CA TYR A 59 -6.06 2.97 0.43
C TYR A 59 -4.91 2.86 -0.58
N THR A 60 -4.82 3.81 -1.51
CA THR A 60 -3.76 3.86 -2.53
C THR A 60 -2.39 4.07 -1.90
N GLU A 61 -2.27 4.98 -0.92
CA GLU A 61 -1.03 5.20 -0.19
C GLU A 61 -0.60 3.96 0.59
N LYS A 62 -1.53 3.30 1.28
CA LYS A 62 -1.24 2.03 1.99
C LYS A 62 -0.80 0.93 1.04
N LEU A 63 -1.45 0.81 -0.13
CA LEU A 63 -1.07 -0.14 -1.16
C LEU A 63 0.34 0.13 -1.69
N LYS A 64 0.66 1.40 -1.94
CA LYS A 64 2.01 1.79 -2.38
C LYS A 64 3.05 1.48 -1.33
N ALA A 65 2.80 1.84 -0.06
CA ALA A 65 3.72 1.54 1.04
C ALA A 65 3.95 0.03 1.20
N ALA A 66 2.89 -0.78 1.11
CA ALA A 66 2.99 -2.23 1.17
C ALA A 66 3.75 -2.81 -0.03
N ALA A 67 3.57 -2.26 -1.23
CA ALA A 67 4.31 -2.66 -2.42
C ALA A 67 5.80 -2.33 -2.29
N ASP A 68 6.14 -1.13 -1.79
CA ASP A 68 7.52 -0.70 -1.56
C ASP A 68 8.20 -1.58 -0.49
N GLU A 69 7.49 -1.92 0.59
CA GLU A 69 8.00 -2.84 1.61
C GLU A 69 8.24 -4.24 1.05
N LYS A 70 7.28 -4.78 0.28
CA LYS A 70 7.45 -6.07 -0.39
C LYS A 70 8.67 -6.07 -1.31
N GLN A 71 8.88 -5.01 -2.08
CA GLN A 71 10.03 -4.89 -2.97
C GLN A 71 11.34 -4.89 -2.18
N LYS A 72 11.42 -4.12 -1.08
CA LYS A 72 12.60 -4.13 -0.19
C LYS A 72 12.92 -5.53 0.31
N TRP A 73 11.92 -6.30 0.73
CA TRP A 73 12.13 -7.68 1.20
C TRP A 73 12.61 -8.61 0.08
N ILE A 74 12.10 -8.47 -1.13
CA ILE A 74 12.55 -9.23 -2.30
C ILE A 74 14.01 -8.90 -2.61
N ASP A 75 14.36 -7.62 -2.65
CA ASP A 75 15.72 -7.17 -2.95
C ASP A 75 16.70 -7.66 -1.87
N PHE A 76 16.29 -7.60 -0.60
CA PHE A 76 17.07 -8.13 0.52
C PHE A 76 17.28 -9.65 0.43
N ALA A 77 16.24 -10.42 0.10
CA ALA A 77 16.34 -11.86 -0.07
C ALA A 77 17.22 -12.25 -1.27
N GLN A 78 17.15 -11.49 -2.36
CA GLN A 78 18.03 -11.68 -3.51
C GLN A 78 19.49 -11.35 -3.18
N ALA A 79 19.76 -10.29 -2.43
CA ALA A 79 21.10 -9.95 -1.97
C ALA A 79 21.70 -11.07 -1.12
N GLN A 80 20.97 -11.56 -0.12
CA GLN A 80 21.41 -12.70 0.69
C GLN A 80 21.65 -13.96 -0.14
N SER A 81 20.79 -14.24 -1.12
CA SER A 81 20.96 -15.40 -1.99
C SER A 81 22.21 -15.29 -2.85
N ARG A 82 22.55 -14.08 -3.33
CA ARG A 82 23.80 -13.82 -4.07
C ARG A 82 25.03 -13.96 -3.19
N ASP A 83 25.00 -13.43 -1.98
CA ASP A 83 26.11 -13.54 -1.03
C ASP A 83 26.36 -14.99 -0.64
N LEU A 84 25.29 -15.74 -0.39
CA LEU A 84 25.36 -17.16 -0.09
C LEU A 84 25.94 -17.95 -1.29
N ALA A 85 25.45 -17.69 -2.50
CA ALA A 85 25.99 -18.33 -3.71
C ALA A 85 27.48 -17.99 -3.92
N ALA A 86 27.89 -16.75 -3.65
CA ALA A 86 29.29 -16.35 -3.73
C ALA A 86 30.16 -17.06 -2.67
N ALA A 87 29.66 -17.21 -1.44
CA ALA A 87 30.34 -17.96 -0.38
C ALA A 87 30.50 -19.44 -0.75
N TYR A 88 29.44 -20.09 -1.27
CA TYR A 88 29.54 -21.48 -1.76
C TYR A 88 30.56 -21.62 -2.88
N GLN A 89 30.58 -20.69 -3.85
CA GLN A 89 31.60 -20.71 -4.90
C GLN A 89 33.02 -20.55 -4.37
N GLN A 90 33.24 -19.77 -3.31
CA GLN A 90 34.55 -19.66 -2.67
C GLN A 90 34.94 -20.95 -1.97
N ILE A 91 34.00 -21.58 -1.26
CA ILE A 91 34.21 -22.88 -0.61
C ILE A 91 34.55 -23.94 -1.65
N ASP A 92 33.81 -24.03 -2.76
CA ASP A 92 34.06 -25.00 -3.83
C ASP A 92 35.44 -24.79 -4.47
N ARG A 93 35.85 -23.54 -4.69
CA ARG A 93 37.19 -23.24 -5.22
C ARG A 93 38.29 -23.63 -4.24
N GLN A 94 38.09 -23.36 -2.95
CA GLN A 94 39.06 -23.75 -1.92
C GLN A 94 39.14 -25.27 -1.80
N ALA A 95 38.01 -25.98 -1.85
CA ALA A 95 37.97 -27.44 -1.85
C ALA A 95 38.70 -28.02 -3.06
N ALA A 96 38.43 -27.52 -4.26
CA ALA A 96 39.11 -27.97 -5.48
C ALA A 96 40.62 -27.64 -5.50
N GLN A 97 41.03 -26.52 -4.90
CA GLN A 97 42.45 -26.18 -4.74
C GLN A 97 43.13 -27.08 -3.72
N LEU A 98 42.45 -27.39 -2.61
CA LEU A 98 42.96 -28.29 -1.58
C LEU A 98 43.09 -29.72 -2.11
N GLU A 99 42.09 -30.21 -2.85
CA GLU A 99 42.11 -31.53 -3.49
C GLU A 99 43.28 -31.65 -4.48
N LYS A 100 43.50 -30.63 -5.32
CA LYS A 100 44.68 -30.58 -6.20
C LYS A 100 46.00 -30.58 -5.43
N GLN A 101 46.10 -29.81 -4.34
CA GLN A 101 47.32 -29.81 -3.53
C GLN A 101 47.57 -31.17 -2.89
N ILE A 102 46.53 -31.83 -2.38
CA ILE A 102 46.65 -33.19 -1.82
C ILE A 102 47.12 -34.16 -2.91
N ASP A 103 46.50 -34.16 -4.08
CA ASP A 103 46.88 -35.03 -5.20
C ASP A 103 48.33 -34.78 -5.67
N GLU A 104 48.73 -33.52 -5.81
CA GLU A 104 50.10 -33.14 -6.16
C GLU A 104 51.11 -33.59 -5.10
N THR A 105 50.76 -33.49 -3.82
CA THR A 105 51.63 -33.91 -2.70
C THR A 105 51.76 -35.43 -2.65
N VAL A 106 50.65 -36.16 -2.81
CA VAL A 106 50.63 -37.63 -2.90
C VAL A 106 51.44 -38.13 -4.09
N GLN A 107 51.33 -37.45 -5.25
CA GLN A 107 52.03 -37.82 -6.47
C GLN A 107 53.54 -37.52 -6.39
N LYS A 108 53.94 -36.46 -5.67
CA LYS A 108 55.35 -36.16 -5.38
C LYS A 108 56.00 -37.11 -4.37
N ASP A 109 55.29 -37.49 -3.32
CA ASP A 109 55.82 -38.37 -2.27
C ASP A 109 55.83 -39.86 -2.66
N GLY A 110 55.04 -40.26 -3.66
CA GLY A 110 55.04 -41.62 -4.23
C GLY A 110 54.91 -42.72 -3.17
N SER A 111 55.51 -43.89 -3.42
CA SER A 111 55.44 -45.11 -2.57
C SER A 111 55.94 -44.97 -1.12
N ARG A 112 56.33 -43.75 -0.69
CA ARG A 112 56.80 -43.40 0.65
C ARG A 112 55.77 -42.58 1.46
N PHE A 113 54.61 -42.28 0.89
CA PHE A 113 53.53 -41.54 1.56
C PHE A 113 52.97 -42.34 2.75
N ASN A 114 53.39 -41.98 3.98
CA ASN A 114 52.82 -42.52 5.23
C ASN A 114 52.08 -41.47 6.08
N GLY A 115 51.89 -40.25 5.56
CA GLY A 115 51.30 -39.13 6.29
C GLY A 115 52.27 -38.37 7.22
N ILE A 116 53.56 -38.69 7.20
CA ILE A 116 54.62 -38.07 8.04
C ILE A 116 55.79 -37.54 7.16
N GLY A 117 55.50 -37.14 5.92
CA GLY A 117 56.45 -36.41 5.06
C GLY A 117 56.48 -34.91 5.41
N ALA A 118 57.62 -34.25 5.18
CA ALA A 118 57.79 -32.83 5.51
C ALA A 118 56.72 -31.92 4.88
N ASP A 119 56.31 -32.22 3.65
CA ASP A 119 55.27 -31.47 2.94
C ASP A 119 53.86 -31.76 3.51
N SER A 120 53.56 -33.01 3.90
CA SER A 120 52.29 -33.34 4.58
C SER A 120 52.14 -32.70 5.97
N VAL A 121 53.25 -32.50 6.70
CA VAL A 121 53.25 -31.77 7.99
C VAL A 121 53.02 -30.27 7.77
N GLN A 122 53.61 -29.67 6.73
CA GLN A 122 53.35 -28.28 6.36
C GLN A 122 51.89 -28.07 5.95
N LEU A 123 51.30 -29.02 5.21
CA LEU A 123 49.90 -28.96 4.79
C LEU A 123 48.95 -29.07 6.00
N TYR A 124 49.28 -29.94 6.96
CA TYR A 124 48.53 -30.07 8.21
C TYR A 124 48.63 -28.80 9.05
N ASN A 125 49.83 -28.28 9.31
CA ASN A 125 50.03 -27.06 10.10
C ASN A 125 49.31 -25.84 9.51
N ARG A 126 49.31 -25.71 8.18
CA ARG A 126 48.58 -24.64 7.49
C ARG A 126 47.05 -24.79 7.63
N ALA A 127 46.53 -26.02 7.65
CA ALA A 127 45.10 -26.29 7.84
C ALA A 127 44.61 -25.98 9.27
N ILE A 128 45.48 -26.08 10.28
CA ILE A 128 45.19 -25.70 11.69
C ILE A 128 45.66 -24.27 12.06
N GLY A 129 46.09 -23.46 11.09
CA GLY A 129 46.41 -22.04 11.29
C GLY A 129 47.74 -21.76 11.97
N HIS A 130 48.66 -22.71 11.97
CA HIS A 130 50.05 -22.51 12.36
C HIS A 130 50.92 -22.40 11.11
N ASP A 131 51.48 -21.21 10.88
CA ASP A 131 52.54 -20.98 9.88
C ASP A 131 53.86 -21.67 10.31
#